data_AF-A0A850HCQ3-F1
#
_entry.id   AF-A0A850HCQ3-F1
#
_cell.length_a   1.000
_cell.length_b   1.000
_cell.length_c   1.000
_cell.angle_alpha   90.00
_cell.angle_beta   90.00
_cell.angle_gamma   90.00
#
_symmetry.space_group_name_H-M   'P 1'
#
loop_
_entity.id
_entity.type
_entity.pdbx_description
1 polymer ?
#
loop_
_entity_poly.entity_id
_entity_poly.type
_entity_poly.pdbx_seq_one_letter_code
_entity_poly.pdbx_strand_id
1 'polypeptide(L)'
;MALALAALGWTCSDQPRAERLLSLTGLDPDALRSGLDNPIVMLAVLDFLADHEPDLVQCAEALAVTPEELIAARAQLRQGTPE
;
A
#
# COMPACT_ATOMS: atom_id res chain seq x y z
N MET A 1 -3.23 0.59 -9.95
CA MET A 1 -2.88 1.87 -9.29
C MET A 1 -3.92 2.31 -8.26
N ALA A 2 -5.21 2.47 -8.63
CA ALA A 2 -6.25 2.96 -7.72
C ALA A 2 -6.35 2.22 -6.38
N LEU A 3 -6.22 0.89 -6.37
CA LEU A 3 -6.31 0.10 -5.15
C LEU A 3 -5.14 0.34 -4.18
N ALA A 4 -3.93 0.52 -4.69
CA ALA A 4 -2.76 0.83 -3.87
C ALA A 4 -2.87 2.23 -3.24
N LEU A 5 -3.40 3.19 -3.99
CA LEU A 5 -3.66 4.54 -3.48
C LEU A 5 -4.74 4.55 -2.38
N ALA A 6 -5.80 3.76 -2.55
CA ALA A 6 -6.83 3.58 -1.52
C ALA A 6 -6.25 2.94 -0.25
N ALA A 7 -5.41 1.92 -0.41
CA ALA A 7 -4.71 1.26 0.69
C ALA A 7 -3.73 2.20 1.42
N LEU A 8 -3.05 3.08 0.67
CA LEU A 8 -2.25 4.15 1.25
C LEU A 8 -3.11 5.12 2.07
N GLY A 9 -4.24 5.57 1.52
CA GLY A 9 -5.18 6.44 2.23
C GLY A 9 -5.69 5.81 3.54
N TRP A 10 -6.02 4.52 3.51
CA TRP A 10 -6.39 3.75 4.70
C TRP A 10 -5.24 3.69 5.71
N THR A 11 -4.02 3.43 5.27
CA THR A 11 -2.82 3.35 6.14
C THR A 11 -2.51 4.71 6.78
N CYS A 12 -2.63 5.80 6.02
CA CYS A 12 -2.43 7.16 6.51
C CYS A 12 -3.58 7.70 7.37
N SER A 13 -4.74 7.04 7.40
CA SER A 13 -5.86 7.43 8.27
C SER A 13 -5.58 7.20 9.76
N ASP A 14 -4.55 6.40 10.08
CA ASP A 14 -4.15 6.06 11.44
C ASP A 14 -2.67 6.36 11.63
N GLN A 15 -2.40 7.22 12.61
CA GLN A 15 -1.06 7.73 12.90
C GLN A 15 -0.06 6.60 13.21
N PRO A 16 -0.36 5.60 14.08
CA PRO A 16 0.51 4.45 14.30
C PRO A 16 0.84 3.64 13.04
N ARG A 17 -0.15 3.40 12.16
CA ARG A 17 0.07 2.69 10.89
C ARG A 17 0.96 3.50 9.93
N ALA A 18 0.72 4.80 9.82
CA ALA A 18 1.55 5.69 9.00
C ALA A 18 3.00 5.74 9.47
N GLU A 19 3.24 5.90 10.78
CA GLU A 19 4.59 5.92 11.35
C GLU A 19 5.34 4.60 11.13
N ARG A 20 4.64 3.47 11.24
CA ARG A 20 5.20 2.15 10.96
C ARG A 20 5.55 1.95 9.50
N LEU A 21 4.67 2.37 8.58
CA LEU A 21 4.93 2.35 7.14
C LEU A 21 6.23 3.11 6.82
N LEU A 22 6.36 4.34 7.29
CA LEU A 22 7.55 5.17 7.06
C LEU A 22 8.80 4.51 7.67
N SER A 23 8.69 3.97 8.88
CA SER A 23 9.81 3.31 9.56
C SER A 23 10.29 2.04 8.86
N LEU A 24 9.37 1.24 8.29
CA LEU A 24 9.69 -0.02 7.63
C LEU A 24 10.12 0.16 6.18
N THR A 25 9.53 1.12 5.47
CA THR A 25 9.87 1.41 4.07
C THR A 25 11.07 2.34 3.92
N GLY A 26 11.43 3.08 4.98
CA GLY A 26 12.45 4.13 4.95
C GLY A 26 12.01 5.39 4.20
N LEU A 27 10.73 5.49 3.82
CA LEU A 27 10.16 6.67 3.21
C LEU A 27 9.93 7.75 4.27
N ASP A 28 10.02 9.01 3.84
CA ASP A 28 9.51 10.15 4.59
C ASP A 28 8.17 10.65 4.01
N PRO A 29 7.40 11.49 4.73
CA PRO A 29 6.11 11.98 4.25
C PRO A 29 6.15 12.76 2.93
N ASP A 30 7.29 13.37 2.59
CA ASP A 30 7.45 14.16 1.36
C ASP A 30 7.77 13.23 0.16
N ALA A 31 8.66 12.27 0.35
CA ALA A 31 8.95 11.18 -0.58
C ALA A 31 7.68 10.35 -0.89
N LEU A 32 6.86 10.09 0.12
CA LEU A 32 5.59 9.39 -0.04
C LEU A 32 4.59 10.20 -0.89
N ARG A 33 4.52 11.53 -0.66
CA ARG A 33 3.62 12.42 -1.40
C ARG A 33 4.07 12.68 -2.84
N SER A 34 5.36 12.82 -3.06
CA SER A 34 5.94 12.93 -4.42
C SER A 34 5.89 11.59 -5.16
N GLY A 35 5.83 10.47 -4.43
CA GLY A 35 5.75 9.12 -4.95
C GLY A 35 4.35 8.58 -5.24
N LEU A 36 3.28 9.38 -5.16
CA LEU A 36 1.90 8.91 -5.36
C LEU A 36 1.66 8.30 -6.74
N ASP A 37 2.36 8.79 -7.77
CA ASP A 37 2.31 8.26 -9.13
C ASP A 37 3.42 7.23 -9.41
N ASN A 38 4.28 6.94 -8.43
CA ASN A 38 5.40 6.03 -8.58
C ASN A 38 4.98 4.59 -8.24
N PRO A 39 5.00 3.66 -9.22
CA PRO A 39 4.62 2.26 -8.97
C PRO A 39 5.53 1.57 -7.95
N ILE A 40 6.79 1.99 -7.79
CA ILE A 40 7.71 1.45 -6.79
C ILE A 40 7.24 1.83 -5.37
N VAL A 41 6.79 3.07 -5.18
CA VAL A 41 6.28 3.52 -3.89
C VAL A 41 4.96 2.83 -3.56
N MET A 42 4.06 2.71 -4.54
CA MET A 42 2.81 1.95 -4.36
C MET A 42 3.05 0.47 -4.07
N LEU A 43 4.07 -0.13 -4.68
CA LEU A 43 4.47 -1.50 -4.38
C LEU A 43 4.94 -1.63 -2.93
N ALA A 44 5.77 -0.71 -2.45
CA ALA A 44 6.25 -0.71 -1.06
C ALA A 44 5.11 -0.62 -0.03
N VAL A 45 4.07 0.17 -0.32
CA VAL A 45 2.86 0.26 0.53
C VAL A 45 2.11 -1.09 0.57
N LEU A 46 1.94 -1.73 -0.58
CA LEU A 46 1.26 -3.03 -0.64
C LEU A 46 2.12 -4.16 -0.04
N ASP A 47 3.44 -4.10 -0.17
CA ASP A 47 4.36 -5.02 0.51
C ASP A 47 4.29 -4.86 2.03
N PHE A 48 4.25 -3.62 2.54
CA PHE A 48 4.05 -3.35 3.97
C PHE A 48 2.76 -3.99 4.52
N LEU A 49 1.64 -3.87 3.79
CA LEU A 49 0.38 -4.52 4.19
C LEU A 49 0.47 -6.04 4.07
N ALA A 50 1.07 -6.56 3.00
CA ALA A 50 1.21 -8.00 2.80
C ALA A 50 2.12 -8.67 3.84
N ASP A 51 3.10 -7.95 4.38
CA ASP A 51 3.96 -8.42 5.46
C ASP A 51 3.24 -8.47 6.82
N HIS A 52 2.04 -7.86 6.94
CA HIS A 52 1.21 -7.90 8.13
C HIS A 52 -0.23 -8.30 7.82
N GLU A 53 -0.50 -9.61 7.84
CA GLU A 53 -1.82 -10.19 7.54
C GLU A 53 -3.01 -9.51 8.27
N PRO A 54 -2.94 -9.15 9.57
CA PRO A 54 -4.03 -8.44 10.23
C PRO A 54 -4.34 -7.07 9.62
N ASP A 55 -3.33 -6.33 9.17
CA ASP A 55 -3.54 -5.02 8.52
C ASP A 55 -4.02 -5.21 7.09
N LEU A 56 -3.56 -6.25 6.39
CA LEU A 56 -4.05 -6.62 5.06
C LEU A 56 -5.56 -6.89 5.08
N VAL A 57 -6.01 -7.72 6.02
CA VAL A 57 -7.43 -8.08 6.17
C VAL A 57 -8.27 -6.86 6.54
N GLN A 58 -7.83 -6.07 7.52
CA GLN A 58 -8.56 -4.86 7.92
C GLN A 58 -8.61 -3.80 6.82
N CYS A 59 -7.53 -3.65 6.04
CA CYS A 59 -7.51 -2.76 4.88
C CYS A 59 -8.49 -3.23 3.81
N ALA A 60 -8.49 -4.53 3.50
CA ALA A 60 -9.40 -5.13 2.53
C ALA A 60 -10.87 -4.91 2.94
N GLU A 61 -11.20 -5.20 4.21
CA GLU A 61 -12.53 -4.96 4.76
C GLU A 61 -12.95 -3.49 4.66
N ALA A 62 -12.06 -2.56 5.05
CA ALA A 62 -12.35 -1.12 5.01
C ALA A 62 -12.53 -0.59 3.58
N LEU A 63 -11.85 -1.18 2.61
CA LEU A 63 -11.95 -0.84 1.19
C LEU A 63 -13.06 -1.62 0.46
N ALA A 64 -13.78 -2.50 1.17
CA ALA A 64 -14.79 -3.41 0.60
C ALA A 64 -14.25 -4.26 -0.56
N VAL A 65 -13.01 -4.73 -0.43
CA VAL A 65 -12.34 -5.65 -1.35
C VAL A 65 -11.88 -6.89 -0.59
N THR A 66 -11.38 -7.88 -1.33
CA THR A 66 -10.73 -9.06 -0.75
C THR A 66 -9.23 -8.83 -0.54
N PRO A 67 -8.60 -9.49 0.45
CA PRO A 67 -7.13 -9.47 0.61
C PRO A 67 -6.41 -9.96 -0.66
N GLU A 68 -7.02 -10.89 -1.39
CA GLU A 68 -6.51 -11.42 -2.66
C GLU A 68 -6.42 -10.34 -3.73
N GLU A 69 -7.37 -9.40 -3.80
CA GLU A 69 -7.30 -8.26 -4.72
C GLU A 69 -6.15 -7.31 -4.42
N LEU A 70 -5.84 -7.08 -3.13
CA LEU A 70 -4.65 -6.31 -2.73
C LEU A 70 -3.35 -7.00 -3.16
N ILE A 71 -3.27 -8.32 -2.97
CA ILE A 71 -2.13 -9.13 -3.43
C ILE A 71 -2.03 -9.17 -4.95
N ALA A 72 -3.15 -9.24 -5.67
CA ALA A 72 -3.19 -9.16 -7.12
C ALA A 72 -2.69 -7.81 -7.63
N ALA A 73 -3.12 -6.70 -7.01
CA ALA A 73 -2.63 -5.37 -7.34
C ALA A 73 -1.11 -5.24 -7.09
N ARG A 74 -0.61 -5.85 -6.02
CA ARG A 74 0.83 -5.94 -5.71
C ARG A 74 1.59 -6.71 -6.79
N ALA A 75 1.05 -7.85 -7.21
CA ALA A 75 1.64 -8.67 -8.26
C ALA A 75 1.68 -7.92 -9.61
N GLN A 76 0.62 -7.18 -9.95
CA GLN A 76 0.57 -6.35 -11.17
C GLN A 76 1.65 -5.25 -11.15
N LEU A 77 1.84 -4.57 -10.03
CA LEU A 77 2.90 -3.56 -9.88
C LEU A 77 4.30 -4.17 -10.00
N ARG A 78 4.49 -5.37 -9.44
CA ARG A 78 5.78 -6.09 -9.47
C ARG A 78 6.14 -6.60 -10.86
N GLN A 79 5.15 -7.04 -11.63
CA GLN A 79 5.37 -7.54 -12.98
C GLN A 79 5.69 -6.43 -13.98
N GLY A 80 5.49 -5.16 -13.59
CA GLY A 80 5.66 -4.01 -14.46
C GLY A 80 4.53 -4.00 -15.47
N THR A 81 3.71 -2.95 -15.45
CA THR A 81 2.59 -2.72 -16.37
C THR A 81 2.86 -3.30 -17.77
N PRO A 82 2.26 -4.44 -18.18
CA PRO A 82 2.03 -4.67 -19.58
C PRO A 82 0.89 -3.73 -19.95
N GLU A 83 1.23 -2.76 -20.78
CA GLU A 83 0.34 -1.86 -21.52
C GLU A 83 -0.93 -2.53 -22.07
#